data_AF-A0A914ZP98-F1
#
_entry.id   AF-A0A914ZP98-F1
#
_cell.length_a   1.000
_cell.length_b   1.000
_cell.length_c   1.000
_cell.angle_alpha   90.00
_cell.angle_beta   90.00
_cell.angle_gamma   90.00
#
_symmetry.space_group_name_H-M   'P 1'
#
loop_
_entity.id
_entity.type
_entity.pdbx_description
1 polymer ?
#
loop_
_entity_poly.entity_id
_entity_poly.type
_entity_poly.pdbx_seq_one_letter_code
_entity_poly.pdbx_strand_id
1 'polypeptide(L)'
;ITAKLYANLNKIHWDRRIWEIGYRGPPLPQRKATGRPDYPVSGNRIILLRERFAREWEVMKCLATPFLSKEQEAPYIRLHGSPAQQRETDELRLRQAAMPGEPKKIKMHKSGKQPQANVGNLLHAHRTVEDSLHELIRRQRWD
;
A
#
# COMPACT_ATOMS: atom_id res chain seq x y z
N ILE A 1 -15.66 -43.51 14.74
CA ILE A 1 -14.78 -42.89 13.72
C ILE A 1 -15.55 -42.45 12.45
N THR A 2 -16.81 -42.84 12.26
CA THR A 2 -17.55 -42.66 10.99
C THR A 2 -18.31 -41.33 10.82
N ALA A 3 -18.69 -40.61 11.88
CA ALA A 3 -19.55 -39.42 11.76
C ALA A 3 -18.89 -38.20 11.07
N LYS A 4 -17.56 -38.02 11.17
CA LYS A 4 -16.83 -36.91 10.52
C LYS A 4 -16.67 -37.08 9.01
N LEU A 5 -16.67 -38.32 8.51
CA LEU A 5 -16.56 -38.62 7.07
C LEU A 5 -17.85 -38.23 6.31
N TYR A 6 -19.00 -38.34 6.96
CA TYR A 6 -20.30 -37.99 6.36
C TYR A 6 -20.67 -36.51 6.47
N ALA A 7 -19.95 -35.71 7.28
CA ALA A 7 -20.21 -34.27 7.39
C ALA A 7 -19.93 -33.49 6.10
N ASN A 8 -19.10 -34.03 5.20
CA ASN A 8 -18.82 -33.43 3.88
C ASN A 8 -19.90 -33.72 2.82
N LEU A 9 -20.84 -34.64 3.09
CA LEU A 9 -21.94 -34.96 2.18
C LEU A 9 -23.12 -33.96 2.30
N ASN A 10 -23.13 -33.10 3.32
CA ASN A 10 -24.22 -32.16 3.60
C ASN A 10 -23.89 -30.68 3.36
N LYS A 11 -22.84 -30.34 2.58
CA LYS A 11 -22.68 -28.96 2.10
C LYS A 11 -23.48 -28.81 0.81
N ILE A 12 -24.52 -27.97 0.88
CA ILE A 12 -25.44 -27.54 -0.19
C ILE A 12 -24.92 -27.90 -1.60
N HIS A 13 -25.41 -29.02 -2.10
CA HIS A 13 -24.79 -29.87 -3.13
C HIS A 13 -25.40 -29.66 -4.53
N TRP A 14 -26.23 -28.64 -4.71
CA TRP A 14 -26.99 -28.45 -5.95
C TRP A 14 -26.19 -27.82 -7.11
N ASP A 15 -24.98 -27.32 -6.84
CA ASP A 15 -24.16 -26.60 -7.83
C ASP A 15 -22.89 -27.34 -8.29
N ARG A 16 -22.70 -28.62 -7.94
CA ARG A 16 -21.51 -29.40 -8.37
C ARG A 16 -21.77 -30.18 -9.65
N ARG A 17 -20.77 -30.27 -10.52
CA ARG A 17 -20.85 -31.11 -11.72
C ARG A 17 -20.84 -32.58 -11.31
N ILE A 18 -21.47 -33.46 -12.09
CA ILE A 18 -21.66 -34.88 -11.75
C ILE A 18 -20.34 -35.59 -11.41
N TRP A 19 -19.23 -35.22 -12.07
CA TRP A 19 -17.89 -35.77 -11.81
C TRP A 19 -17.12 -35.16 -10.62
N GLU A 20 -17.67 -34.13 -9.97
CA GLU A 20 -17.14 -33.54 -8.73
C GLU A 20 -17.76 -34.18 -7.48
N ILE A 21 -18.78 -35.02 -7.67
CA ILE A 21 -19.41 -35.83 -6.64
C ILE A 21 -18.42 -36.94 -6.25
N GLY A 22 -17.90 -36.88 -5.02
CA GLY A 22 -16.92 -37.86 -4.52
C GLY A 22 -15.44 -37.48 -4.67
N TYR A 23 -15.13 -36.27 -5.14
CA TYR A 23 -13.75 -35.77 -5.25
C TYR A 23 -13.02 -35.77 -3.88
N ARG A 24 -11.83 -36.38 -3.81
CA ARG A 24 -10.99 -36.52 -2.59
C ARG A 24 -9.67 -35.72 -2.62
N GLY A 25 -9.55 -34.70 -3.47
CA GLY A 25 -8.37 -33.84 -3.55
C GLY A 25 -8.48 -32.53 -2.76
N PRO A 26 -7.52 -31.58 -2.93
CA PRO A 26 -7.55 -30.27 -2.29
C PRO A 26 -8.83 -29.48 -2.62
N PRO A 27 -9.30 -28.57 -1.74
CA PRO A 27 -10.60 -27.92 -1.89
C PRO A 27 -10.76 -27.27 -3.27
N LEU A 28 -11.76 -27.72 -4.02
CA LEU A 28 -12.09 -27.16 -5.33
C LEU A 28 -12.50 -25.69 -5.17
N PRO A 29 -12.16 -24.82 -6.14
CA PRO A 29 -12.58 -23.43 -6.11
C PRO A 29 -14.11 -23.35 -6.07
N GLN A 30 -14.63 -22.42 -5.27
CA GLN A 30 -16.06 -22.15 -5.22
C GLN A 30 -16.53 -21.75 -6.62
N ARG A 31 -17.50 -22.48 -7.19
CA ARG A 31 -18.08 -22.09 -8.48
C ARG A 31 -18.66 -20.68 -8.33
N LYS A 32 -18.43 -19.84 -9.33
CA LYS A 32 -19.14 -18.56 -9.44
C LYS A 32 -20.63 -18.89 -9.51
N ALA A 33 -21.41 -18.39 -8.57
CA ALA A 33 -22.86 -18.57 -8.55
C ALA A 33 -23.40 -18.20 -9.94
N THR A 34 -23.83 -19.20 -10.68
CA THR A 34 -24.30 -19.02 -12.07
C THR A 34 -25.82 -18.98 -12.00
N GLY A 35 -26.36 -17.78 -11.80
CA GLY A 35 -27.78 -17.54 -11.60
C GLY A 35 -28.07 -16.07 -11.27
N ARG A 36 -29.34 -15.66 -11.38
CA ARG A 36 -29.79 -14.36 -10.85
C ARG A 36 -29.64 -14.42 -9.33
N PRO A 37 -29.08 -13.41 -8.66
CA PRO A 37 -29.02 -13.40 -7.20
C PRO A 37 -30.44 -13.57 -6.63
N ASP A 38 -30.63 -14.54 -5.73
CA ASP A 38 -31.93 -14.82 -5.09
C ASP A 38 -32.44 -13.68 -4.19
N TYR A 39 -31.63 -12.64 -4.01
CA TYR A 39 -31.94 -11.51 -3.14
C TYR A 39 -32.52 -10.35 -3.95
N PRO A 40 -33.72 -9.84 -3.62
CA PRO A 40 -34.22 -8.62 -4.23
C PRO A 40 -33.28 -7.45 -3.90
N VAL A 41 -33.06 -6.56 -4.87
CA VAL A 41 -32.28 -5.34 -4.64
C VAL A 41 -33.07 -4.44 -3.68
N SER A 42 -32.56 -4.26 -2.46
CA SER A 42 -33.15 -3.36 -1.47
C SER A 42 -33.14 -1.91 -1.96
N GLY A 43 -34.18 -1.15 -1.63
CA GLY A 43 -34.26 0.30 -1.90
C GLY A 43 -33.06 1.07 -1.36
N ASN A 44 -32.52 0.69 -0.20
CA ASN A 44 -31.31 1.32 0.37
C ASN A 44 -30.09 1.16 -0.54
N ARG A 45 -29.94 0.01 -1.21
CA ARG A 45 -28.85 -0.21 -2.18
C ARG A 45 -29.02 0.68 -3.41
N ILE A 46 -30.25 0.95 -3.84
CA ILE A 46 -30.55 1.86 -4.95
C ILE A 46 -30.21 3.30 -4.57
N ILE A 47 -30.56 3.74 -3.36
CA ILE A 47 -30.24 5.09 -2.86
C ILE A 47 -28.72 5.29 -2.79
N LEU A 48 -27.99 4.34 -2.20
CA LEU A 48 -26.53 4.38 -2.13
C LEU A 48 -25.88 4.42 -3.53
N LEU A 49 -26.43 3.68 -4.49
CA LEU A 49 -25.95 3.70 -5.87
C LEU A 49 -26.14 5.07 -6.51
N ARG A 50 -27.32 5.68 -6.32
CA ARG A 50 -27.61 7.03 -6.84
C ARG A 50 -26.67 8.08 -6.26
N GLU A 51 -26.40 8.04 -4.96
CA GLU A 51 -25.42 8.95 -4.34
C GLU A 51 -24.02 8.78 -4.93
N ARG A 52 -23.58 7.54 -5.17
CA ARG A 52 -22.28 7.27 -5.78
C ARG A 52 -22.22 7.84 -7.20
N PHE A 53 -23.26 7.63 -8.00
CA PHE A 53 -23.31 8.21 -9.34
C PHE A 53 -23.34 9.73 -9.33
N ALA A 54 -24.03 10.36 -8.37
CA ALA A 54 -23.99 11.83 -8.23
C ALA A 54 -22.57 12.33 -7.93
N ARG A 55 -21.86 11.68 -7.00
CA ARG A 55 -20.46 12.02 -6.68
C ARG A 55 -19.51 11.79 -7.86
N GLU A 56 -19.65 10.66 -8.55
CA GLU A 56 -18.85 10.35 -9.74
C GLU A 56 -19.08 11.36 -10.86
N TRP A 57 -20.33 11.79 -11.07
CA TRP A 57 -20.68 12.82 -12.03
C TRP A 57 -20.01 14.17 -11.72
N GLU A 58 -20.01 14.59 -10.45
CA GLU A 58 -19.33 15.81 -10.02
C GLU A 58 -17.83 15.74 -10.28
N VAL A 59 -17.19 14.61 -9.94
CA VAL A 59 -15.77 14.38 -10.23
C VAL A 59 -15.49 14.45 -11.72
N MET A 60 -16.31 13.78 -12.54
CA MET A 60 -16.15 13.80 -13.99
C MET A 60 -16.29 15.21 -14.57
N LYS A 61 -17.21 16.02 -14.06
CA LYS A 61 -17.36 17.42 -14.48
C LYS A 61 -16.08 18.21 -14.25
N CYS A 62 -15.46 18.07 -13.08
CA CYS A 62 -14.19 18.73 -12.76
C CYS A 62 -13.04 18.24 -13.66
N LEU A 63 -12.98 16.94 -13.95
CA LEU A 63 -11.96 16.36 -14.82
C LEU A 63 -12.12 16.76 -16.29
N ALA A 64 -13.36 16.95 -16.75
CA ALA A 64 -13.66 17.36 -18.12
C ALA A 64 -13.29 18.83 -18.41
N THR A 65 -13.24 19.67 -17.38
CA THR A 65 -12.85 21.09 -17.48
C THR A 65 -11.58 21.34 -16.67
N PRO A 66 -10.41 20.86 -17.13
CA PRO A 66 -9.16 21.11 -16.44
C PRO A 66 -8.84 22.60 -16.43
N PHE A 67 -8.20 23.07 -15.35
CA PHE A 67 -7.81 24.47 -15.21
C PHE A 67 -6.71 24.90 -16.19
N LEU A 68 -5.79 23.98 -16.50
CA LEU A 68 -4.70 24.20 -17.46
C LEU A 68 -4.90 23.36 -18.70
N SER A 69 -4.59 23.94 -19.86
CA SER A 69 -4.49 23.18 -21.10
C SER A 69 -3.14 22.46 -21.19
N LYS A 70 -3.09 21.40 -21.99
CA LYS A 70 -1.84 20.64 -22.23
C LYS A 70 -0.70 21.53 -22.74
N GLU A 71 -1.01 22.57 -23.52
CA GLU A 71 -0.04 23.52 -24.04
C GLU A 71 0.53 24.42 -22.95
N GLN A 72 -0.31 24.83 -21.98
CA GLN A 72 0.12 25.61 -20.82
C GLN A 72 0.99 24.81 -19.86
N GLU A 73 0.79 23.49 -19.75
CA GLU A 73 1.59 22.61 -18.90
C GLU A 73 2.94 22.21 -19.53
N ALA A 74 3.04 22.21 -20.86
CA ALA A 74 4.25 21.81 -21.60
C ALA A 74 5.56 22.50 -21.13
N PRO A 75 5.62 23.83 -20.89
CA PRO A 75 6.85 24.47 -20.41
C PRO A 75 7.27 23.98 -19.03
N TYR A 76 6.31 23.75 -18.13
CA TYR A 76 6.59 23.22 -16.79
C TYR A 76 7.16 21.80 -16.86
N ILE A 77 6.55 20.93 -17.67
CA ILE A 77 7.01 19.55 -17.87
C ILE A 77 8.40 19.54 -18.52
N ARG A 78 8.71 20.47 -19.42
CA ARG A 78 10.06 20.59 -20.01
C ARG A 78 11.11 20.99 -18.97
N LEU A 79 10.77 21.88 -18.04
CA LEU A 79 11.69 22.36 -17.00
C LEU A 79 11.91 21.34 -15.88
N HIS A 80 10.84 20.70 -15.41
CA HIS A 80 10.84 19.87 -14.21
C HIS A 80 10.67 18.37 -14.49
N GLY A 81 10.55 17.98 -15.76
CA GLY A 81 10.24 16.60 -16.14
C GLY A 81 8.76 16.25 -15.95
N SER A 82 8.40 15.03 -16.37
CA SER A 82 7.06 14.51 -16.15
C SER A 82 6.83 14.13 -14.68
N PRO A 83 5.58 14.12 -14.19
CA PRO A 83 5.29 13.68 -12.82
C PRO A 83 5.79 12.26 -12.51
N ALA A 84 5.84 11.38 -13.52
CA ALA A 84 6.40 10.04 -13.37
C ALA A 84 7.92 10.09 -13.13
N GLN A 85 8.64 10.91 -13.90
CA GLN A 85 10.08 11.12 -13.71
C GLN A 85 10.38 11.71 -12.33
N GLN A 86 9.58 12.68 -11.87
CA GLN A 86 9.74 13.25 -10.53
C GLN A 86 9.61 12.19 -9.44
N ARG A 87 8.60 11.31 -9.53
CA ARG A 87 8.45 10.18 -8.60
C ARG A 87 9.64 9.25 -8.61
N GLU A 88 10.18 8.92 -9.79
CA GLU A 88 11.38 8.08 -9.90
C GLU A 88 12.60 8.76 -9.27
N THR A 89 12.79 10.07 -9.49
CA THR A 89 13.88 10.82 -8.86
C THR A 89 13.73 10.90 -7.35
N ASP A 90 12.51 11.07 -6.84
CA ASP A 90 12.23 11.08 -5.41
C ASP A 90 12.45 9.70 -4.79
N GLU A 91 12.03 8.62 -5.47
CA GLU A 91 12.31 7.26 -5.04
C GLU A 91 13.82 6.98 -4.99
N LEU A 92 14.57 7.43 -5.99
CA LEU A 92 16.03 7.30 -6.01
C LEU A 92 16.66 8.12 -4.88
N ARG A 93 16.21 9.36 -4.67
CA ARG A 93 16.69 10.21 -3.56
C ARG A 93 16.40 9.58 -2.21
N LEU A 94 15.20 9.02 -2.02
CA LEU A 94 14.81 8.30 -0.80
C LEU A 94 15.66 7.05 -0.61
N ARG A 95 15.95 6.29 -1.68
CA ARG A 95 16.85 5.12 -1.62
C ARG A 95 18.29 5.51 -1.30
N GLN A 96 18.78 6.62 -1.84
CA GLN A 96 20.12 7.15 -1.56
C GLN A 96 20.23 7.71 -0.14
N ALA A 97 19.15 8.33 0.37
CA ALA A 97 19.07 8.81 1.74
C ALA A 97 18.86 7.67 2.75
N ALA A 98 18.26 6.56 2.32
CA ALA A 98 18.16 5.36 3.13
C ALA A 98 19.55 4.78 3.40
N MET A 99 19.73 4.19 4.59
CA MET A 99 21.00 3.56 4.93
C MET A 99 21.38 2.48 3.90
N PRO A 100 22.68 2.34 3.58
CA PRO A 100 23.14 1.21 2.79
C PRO A 100 22.75 -0.12 3.45
N GLY A 101 22.01 -0.96 2.74
CA GLY A 101 21.57 -2.28 3.19
C GLY A 101 20.14 -2.34 3.76
N GLU A 102 19.57 -3.55 3.85
CA GLU A 102 18.24 -3.73 4.45
C GLU A 102 18.28 -3.45 5.96
N PRO A 103 17.25 -2.79 6.54
CA PRO A 103 17.16 -2.61 7.99
C PRO A 103 17.18 -3.96 8.69
N LYS A 104 18.00 -4.08 9.75
CA LYS A 104 18.13 -5.32 10.51
C LYS A 104 16.79 -5.66 11.17
N LYS A 105 16.16 -6.76 10.74
CA LYS A 105 14.90 -7.26 11.30
C LYS A 105 15.20 -8.15 12.49
N ILE A 106 14.91 -7.70 13.72
CA ILE A 106 14.98 -8.55 14.91
C ILE A 106 13.74 -9.45 14.93
N LYS A 107 13.94 -10.77 15.10
CA LYS A 107 12.84 -11.72 15.32
C LYS A 107 12.44 -11.68 16.79
N MET A 108 11.29 -11.07 17.11
CA MET A 108 10.68 -11.22 18.43
C MET A 108 10.10 -12.64 18.57
N HIS A 109 10.22 -13.23 19.76
CA HIS A 109 9.77 -14.59 20.07
C HIS A 109 8.23 -14.77 19.98
N LYS A 110 7.44 -13.70 19.97
CA LYS A 110 5.98 -13.76 19.81
C LYS A 110 5.51 -12.57 18.97
N SER A 111 5.27 -12.84 17.68
CA SER A 111 4.53 -12.01 16.71
C SER A 111 4.85 -10.50 16.68
N GLY A 112 5.91 -10.14 15.97
CA GLY A 112 6.14 -8.76 15.52
C GLY A 112 7.56 -8.59 14.99
N LYS A 113 7.70 -8.22 13.71
CA LYS A 113 8.97 -7.67 13.19
C LYS A 113 8.83 -6.15 13.29
N GLN A 114 9.46 -5.52 14.27
CA GLN A 114 9.60 -4.07 14.24
C GLN A 114 10.87 -3.69 13.49
N PRO A 115 10.80 -2.79 12.49
CA PRO A 115 11.99 -2.18 11.94
C PRO A 115 12.56 -1.23 12.99
N GLN A 116 13.69 -1.58 13.59
CA GLN A 116 14.47 -0.59 14.32
C GLN A 116 15.28 0.19 13.29
N ALA A 117 15.24 1.52 13.33
CA ALA A 117 16.26 2.31 12.66
C ALA A 117 17.62 1.85 13.19
N ASN A 118 18.58 1.52 12.31
CA ASN A 118 19.94 1.29 12.80
C ASN A 118 20.39 2.60 13.48
N VAL A 119 20.47 2.60 14.80
CA VAL A 119 20.91 3.75 15.63
C VAL A 119 22.38 4.12 15.37
N GLY A 120 23.07 3.38 14.51
CA GLY A 120 24.51 3.50 14.27
C GLY A 120 24.93 4.40 13.10
N ASN A 121 24.09 5.34 12.64
CA ASN A 121 24.48 6.26 11.57
C ASN A 121 24.08 7.72 11.84
N LEU A 122 24.52 8.25 12.97
CA LEU A 122 25.41 9.40 12.85
C LEU A 122 26.60 8.89 12.02
N LEU A 123 26.49 8.88 10.68
CA LEU A 123 27.65 8.80 9.80
C LEU A 123 28.64 9.75 10.42
N HIS A 124 29.82 9.26 10.80
CA HIS A 124 30.85 10.03 11.48
C HIS A 124 30.81 11.47 10.99
N ALA A 125 30.19 12.37 11.77
CA ALA A 125 30.37 13.78 11.53
C ALA A 125 31.89 13.94 11.59
N HIS A 126 32.49 14.51 10.55
CA HIS A 126 33.91 14.78 10.57
C HIS A 126 34.15 15.65 11.79
N ARG A 127 34.72 15.05 12.85
CA ARG A 127 35.16 15.81 14.01
C ARG A 127 36.39 16.55 13.55
N THR A 128 36.24 17.84 13.36
CA THR A 128 37.35 18.71 13.05
C THR A 128 38.11 19.03 14.34
N VAL A 129 39.35 19.52 14.23
CA VAL A 129 40.13 19.94 15.40
C VAL A 129 39.45 21.14 16.07
N GLU A 130 38.76 21.95 15.30
CA GLU A 130 37.94 23.07 15.74
C GLU A 130 36.79 22.61 16.65
N ASP A 131 36.13 21.48 16.33
CA ASP A 131 35.06 20.92 17.16
C ASP A 131 35.57 20.47 18.54
N SER A 132 36.83 20.02 18.63
CA SER A 132 37.44 19.62 19.91
C SER A 132 37.98 20.81 20.71
N LEU A 133 38.39 21.89 20.03
CA LEU A 133 38.88 23.12 20.66
C LEU A 133 37.77 24.13 21.01
N HIS A 134 36.55 23.96 20.49
CA HIS A 134 35.42 24.86 20.75
C HIS A 134 35.11 25.05 22.24
N GLU A 135 35.33 24.02 23.06
CA GLU A 135 35.14 24.13 24.52
C GLU A 135 36.18 25.01 25.20
N LEU A 136 37.40 25.14 24.65
CA LEU A 136 38.44 26.01 25.18
C LEU A 136 38.16 27.48 24.85
N ILE A 137 37.64 27.76 23.65
CA ILE A 137 37.25 29.12 23.21
C ILE A 137 36.13 29.68 24.11
N ARG A 138 35.15 28.85 24.50
CA ARG A 138 34.07 29.27 25.42
C ARG A 138 34.54 29.61 26.83
N ARG A 139 35.74 29.20 27.23
CA ARG A 139 36.29 29.45 28.58
C ARG A 139 37.09 30.74 28.69
N GLN A 140 37.30 31.49 27.60
CA GLN A 140 37.84 32.85 27.68
C GLN A 140 36.78 33.80 28.26
N ARG A 141 36.64 33.75 29.59
CA ARG A 141 36.21 34.90 30.38
C ARG A 141 37.35 35.91 30.34
N TRP A 142 37.03 37.11 29.90
CA TRP A 142 37.91 38.27 30.03
C TRP A 142 37.97 38.62 31.51
N ASP A 143 39.09 38.25 32.16
CA ASP A 143 39.62 38.96 33.32
C ASP A 143 40.75 39.87 32.84
#